data_AF-A0A143BG60-F1
#
_entry.id   AF-A0A143BG60-F1
#
_cell.length_a   1.000
_cell.length_b   1.000
_cell.length_c   1.000
_cell.angle_alpha   90.00
_cell.angle_beta   90.00
_cell.angle_gamma   90.00
#
_symmetry.space_group_name_H-M   'P 1'
#
loop_
_entity.id
_entity.type
_entity.pdbx_description
1 polymer ?
#
loop_
_entity_poly.entity_id
_entity_poly.type
_entity_poly.pdbx_seq_one_letter_code
_entity_poly.pdbx_strand_id
1 'polypeptide(L)'
;MELSPEQAAAPLDVAVSVEFRGPLTGRLVVRVSQSIMPTIAANMLGAEESKQLPLQRDALGEIGNVICGNVLPLIAGADKIFNLAAPVVAEGGSLPHRDEDEPVASVQVGVEDGRAEAILYLFSANATRAA
;
A
#
# COMPACT_ATOMS: atom_id res chain seq x y z
N MET A 1 15.55 -0.64 -9.25
CA MET A 1 15.43 -1.75 -10.22
C MET A 1 14.55 -1.25 -11.34
N GLU A 2 14.95 -1.48 -12.58
CA GLU A 2 14.14 -1.10 -13.75
C GLU A 2 13.08 -2.18 -14.00
N LEU A 3 11.84 -1.78 -14.28
CA LEU A 3 10.76 -2.72 -14.58
C LEU A 3 10.98 -3.35 -15.95
N SER A 4 10.65 -4.63 -16.11
CA SER A 4 10.53 -5.20 -17.45
C SER A 4 9.34 -4.55 -18.20
N PRO A 5 9.32 -4.58 -19.55
CA PRO A 5 8.17 -4.06 -20.31
C PRO A 5 6.85 -4.73 -19.94
N GLU A 6 6.88 -6.03 -19.62
CA GLU A 6 5.71 -6.80 -19.18
C GLU A 6 5.21 -6.31 -17.82
N GLN A 7 6.11 -6.15 -16.84
CA GLN A 7 5.77 -5.64 -15.51
C GLN A 7 5.28 -4.20 -15.54
N ALA A 8 5.87 -3.36 -16.40
CA ALA A 8 5.44 -1.97 -16.59
C ALA A 8 4.02 -1.88 -17.21
N ALA A 9 3.65 -2.84 -18.05
CA ALA A 9 2.34 -2.95 -18.66
C ALA A 9 1.30 -3.63 -17.76
N ALA A 10 1.74 -4.40 -16.75
CA ALA A 10 0.84 -5.12 -15.86
C ALA A 10 -0.12 -4.16 -15.12
N PRO A 11 -1.42 -4.51 -15.03
CA PRO A 11 -2.41 -3.69 -14.36
C PRO A 11 -2.17 -3.66 -12.85
N LEU A 12 -2.70 -2.64 -12.19
CA LEU A 12 -2.75 -2.54 -10.73
C LEU A 12 -4.21 -2.74 -10.34
N ASP A 13 -4.57 -3.95 -9.92
CA ASP A 13 -5.97 -4.41 -9.78
C ASP A 13 -6.46 -4.39 -8.34
N VAL A 14 -5.54 -4.45 -7.39
CA VAL A 14 -5.85 -4.49 -5.96
C VAL A 14 -5.03 -3.40 -5.28
N ALA A 15 -5.64 -2.73 -4.31
CA ALA A 15 -4.95 -1.72 -3.53
C ALA A 15 -5.24 -1.88 -2.04
N VAL A 16 -4.26 -1.55 -1.21
CA VAL A 16 -4.42 -1.40 0.24
C VAL A 16 -4.04 0.01 0.64
N SER A 17 -4.83 0.61 1.54
CA SER A 17 -4.54 1.90 2.17
C SER A 17 -4.35 1.74 3.67
N VAL A 18 -3.33 2.41 4.21
CA VAL A 18 -3.13 2.57 5.65
C VAL A 18 -3.05 4.07 5.96
N GLU A 19 -4.07 4.61 6.64
CA GLU A 19 -4.01 5.98 7.16
C GLU A 19 -3.17 6.03 8.43
N PHE A 20 -2.43 7.12 8.64
CA PHE A 20 -1.66 7.36 9.85
C PHE A 20 -1.85 8.78 10.37
N ARG A 21 -1.72 8.93 11.70
CA ARG A 21 -1.84 10.22 12.41
C ARG A 21 -0.80 10.33 13.51
N GLY A 22 -0.17 11.50 13.61
CA GLY A 22 0.88 11.82 14.57
C GLY A 22 1.45 13.20 14.27
N PRO A 23 2.78 13.40 14.41
CA PRO A 23 3.45 14.62 13.95
C PRO A 23 3.23 14.92 12.46
N LEU A 24 3.01 13.87 11.66
CA LEU A 24 2.52 13.94 10.29
C LEU A 24 1.17 13.21 10.22
N THR A 25 0.32 13.62 9.29
CA THR A 25 -0.92 12.92 8.97
C THR A 25 -0.93 12.61 7.49
N GLY A 26 -1.40 11.43 7.11
CA GLY A 26 -1.35 11.00 5.72
C GLY A 26 -1.88 9.60 5.50
N ARG A 27 -1.59 9.05 4.33
CA ARG A 27 -1.85 7.65 4.00
C ARG A 27 -0.73 7.05 3.18
N LEU A 28 -0.47 5.77 3.41
CA LEU A 28 0.29 4.93 2.50
C LEU A 28 -0.69 4.10 1.67
N VAL A 29 -0.49 4.07 0.36
CA VAL A 29 -1.23 3.21 -0.57
C VAL A 29 -0.27 2.25 -1.23
N VAL A 30 -0.59 0.95 -1.23
CA VAL A 30 0.13 -0.06 -2.00
C VAL A 30 -0.84 -0.67 -3.00
N ARG A 31 -0.51 -0.58 -4.28
CA ARG A 31 -1.28 -1.15 -5.39
C ARG A 31 -0.49 -2.30 -5.98
N VAL A 32 -1.18 -3.37 -6.37
CA VAL A 32 -0.54 -4.58 -6.90
C VAL A 32 -1.34 -5.15 -8.06
N SER A 33 -0.65 -5.81 -8.98
CA SER A 33 -1.27 -6.68 -9.98
C SER A 33 -1.96 -7.85 -9.29
N GLN A 34 -3.14 -8.25 -9.77
CA GLN A 34 -3.83 -9.43 -9.23
C GLN A 34 -2.98 -10.71 -9.36
N SER A 35 -2.10 -10.78 -10.36
CA SER A 35 -1.23 -11.95 -10.63
C SER A 35 -0.24 -12.23 -9.49
N ILE A 36 0.18 -11.20 -8.74
CA ILE A 36 1.20 -11.35 -7.68
C ILE A 36 0.60 -11.57 -6.28
N MET A 37 -0.73 -11.50 -6.14
CA MET A 37 -1.44 -11.73 -4.86
C MET A 37 -1.22 -13.12 -4.27
N PRO A 38 -1.26 -14.22 -5.06
CA PRO A 38 -0.94 -15.56 -4.54
C PRO A 38 0.51 -15.65 -4.06
N THR A 39 1.46 -15.04 -4.77
CA THR A 39 2.89 -15.03 -4.40
C THR A 39 3.12 -14.30 -3.09
N ILE A 40 2.48 -13.15 -2.90
CA ILE A 40 2.47 -12.41 -1.63
C ILE A 40 1.97 -13.31 -0.50
N ALA A 41 0.80 -13.92 -0.69
CA ALA A 41 0.19 -14.77 0.32
C ALA A 41 1.02 -16.02 0.63
N ALA A 42 1.57 -16.67 -0.39
CA ALA A 42 2.41 -17.85 -0.25
C ALA A 42 3.65 -17.58 0.60
N ASN A 43 4.30 -16.43 0.35
CA ASN A 43 5.50 -16.02 1.07
C ASN A 43 5.23 -15.62 2.53
N MET A 44 3.99 -15.19 2.85
CA MET A 44 3.63 -14.76 4.21
C MET A 44 2.98 -15.87 5.04
N LEU A 45 2.13 -16.68 4.42
CA LEU A 45 1.22 -17.61 5.11
C LEU A 45 1.53 -19.07 4.79
N GLY A 46 2.20 -19.37 3.68
CA GLY A 46 2.41 -20.72 3.17
C GLY A 46 1.67 -21.00 1.85
N ALA A 47 2.13 -22.02 1.12
CA ALA A 47 1.66 -22.32 -0.24
C ALA A 47 0.18 -22.76 -0.29
N GLU A 48 -0.29 -23.49 0.71
CA GLU A 48 -1.67 -23.98 0.82
C GLU A 48 -2.68 -22.83 1.01
N GLU A 49 -2.30 -21.82 1.78
CA GLU A 49 -3.09 -20.64 2.12
C GLU A 49 -3.20 -19.66 0.94
N SER A 50 -2.20 -19.67 0.06
CA SER A 50 -2.10 -18.74 -1.07
C SER A 50 -3.28 -18.75 -2.05
N LYS A 51 -4.11 -19.80 -2.07
CA LYS A 51 -5.24 -19.93 -2.99
C LYS A 51 -6.50 -19.23 -2.50
N GLN A 52 -6.57 -18.86 -1.23
CA GLN A 52 -7.75 -18.26 -0.64
C GLN A 52 -7.70 -16.73 -0.79
N LEU A 53 -8.61 -16.16 -1.59
CA LEU A 53 -8.68 -14.71 -1.80
C LEU A 53 -8.72 -13.89 -0.50
N PRO A 54 -9.46 -14.28 0.56
CA PRO A 54 -9.41 -13.56 1.84
C PRO A 54 -8.01 -13.52 2.43
N LEU A 55 -7.29 -14.64 2.44
CA LEU A 55 -5.92 -14.72 2.96
C LEU A 55 -4.93 -13.92 2.13
N GLN A 56 -5.11 -13.86 0.80
CA GLN A 56 -4.31 -12.97 -0.05
C GLN A 56 -4.52 -11.49 0.28
N ARG A 57 -5.76 -11.09 0.59
CA ARG A 57 -6.09 -9.72 0.98
C ARG A 57 -5.52 -9.38 2.35
N ASP A 58 -5.61 -10.31 3.30
CA ASP A 58 -5.04 -10.15 4.63
C ASP A 58 -3.51 -10.01 4.54
N ALA A 59 -2.85 -10.84 3.73
CA ALA A 59 -1.42 -10.74 3.46
C ALA A 59 -1.03 -9.37 2.87
N LEU A 60 -1.78 -8.88 1.87
CA LEU A 60 -1.57 -7.54 1.33
C LEU A 60 -1.81 -6.44 2.38
N GLY A 61 -2.83 -6.60 3.22
CA GLY A 61 -3.12 -5.76 4.38
C GLY A 61 -1.93 -5.62 5.32
N GLU A 62 -1.36 -6.75 5.70
CA GLU A 62 -0.18 -6.83 6.55
C GLU A 62 1.06 -6.23 5.88
N ILE A 63 1.27 -6.43 4.58
CA ILE A 63 2.33 -5.71 3.84
C ILE A 63 2.15 -4.20 3.94
N GLY A 64 0.92 -3.69 3.72
CA GLY A 64 0.61 -2.27 3.85
C GLY A 64 0.95 -1.74 5.24
N ASN A 65 0.56 -2.48 6.29
CA ASN A 65 0.88 -2.13 7.67
C ASN A 65 2.39 -2.12 7.95
N VAL A 66 3.11 -3.15 7.51
CA VAL A 66 4.56 -3.28 7.72
C VAL A 66 5.31 -2.16 7.00
N ILE A 67 4.98 -1.86 5.75
CA ILE A 67 5.62 -0.75 5.01
C ILE A 67 5.32 0.57 5.72
N CYS A 68 4.07 0.81 6.13
CA CYS A 68 3.70 2.04 6.82
C CYS A 68 4.45 2.20 8.15
N GLY A 69 4.46 1.14 8.98
CA GLY A 69 5.17 1.12 10.26
C GLY A 69 6.68 1.28 10.14
N ASN A 70 7.28 0.84 9.03
CA ASN A 70 8.71 1.00 8.78
C ASN A 70 9.06 2.37 8.18
N VAL A 71 8.20 2.95 7.36
CA VAL A 71 8.45 4.25 6.70
C VAL A 71 8.36 5.42 7.68
N LEU A 72 7.38 5.41 8.59
CA LEU A 72 7.12 6.56 9.48
C LEU A 72 8.31 6.95 10.38
N PRO A 73 9.02 6.01 11.04
CA PRO A 73 10.22 6.33 11.82
C PRO A 73 11.34 6.94 10.98
N LEU A 74 11.46 6.56 9.70
CA LEU A 74 12.51 7.03 8.80
C LEU A 74 12.29 8.49 8.36
N ILE A 75 11.02 8.90 8.21
CA ILE A 75 10.69 10.25 7.69
C ILE A 75 10.37 11.27 8.79
N ALA A 76 9.92 10.82 9.97
CA ALA A 76 9.51 11.71 11.06
C ALA A 76 10.42 11.62 12.30
N GLY A 77 11.31 10.64 12.37
CA GLY A 77 12.16 10.34 13.52
C GLY A 77 11.65 9.15 14.35
N ALA A 78 12.58 8.34 14.84
CA ALA A 78 12.27 7.09 15.56
C ALA A 78 11.67 7.29 16.96
N ASP A 79 11.74 8.50 17.51
CA ASP A 79 11.15 8.87 18.80
C ASP A 79 9.68 9.30 18.69
N LYS A 80 9.13 9.39 17.47
CA LYS A 80 7.77 9.86 17.22
C LYS A 80 6.75 8.74 17.29
N ILE A 81 5.63 9.03 17.94
CA ILE A 81 4.50 8.10 18.07
C ILE A 81 3.48 8.41 16.98
N PHE A 82 3.05 7.36 16.26
CA PHE A 82 2.00 7.41 15.26
C PHE A 82 0.90 6.41 15.60
N ASN A 83 -0.33 6.77 15.30
CA ASN A 83 -1.48 5.88 15.31
C ASN A 83 -1.79 5.47 13.87
N LEU A 84 -1.74 4.17 13.58
CA LEU A 84 -2.10 3.60 12.28
C LEU A 84 -3.56 3.13 12.34
N ALA A 85 -4.34 3.48 11.32
CA ALA A 85 -5.64 2.86 11.09
C ALA A 85 -5.45 1.43 10.56
N ALA A 86 -6.49 0.59 10.71
CA ALA A 86 -6.50 -0.72 10.08
C ALA A 86 -6.39 -0.59 8.54
N PRO A 87 -5.71 -1.52 7.86
CA PRO A 87 -5.57 -1.50 6.42
C PRO A 87 -6.93 -1.68 5.75
N VAL A 88 -7.18 -0.92 4.68
CA VAL A 88 -8.39 -1.02 3.86
C VAL A 88 -8.01 -1.52 2.48
N VAL A 89 -8.49 -2.71 2.11
CA VAL A 89 -8.24 -3.32 0.81
C VAL A 89 -9.40 -3.01 -0.14
N ALA A 90 -9.09 -2.60 -1.37
CA ALA A 90 -10.04 -2.29 -2.43
C ALA A 90 -9.69 -3.05 -3.72
N GLU A 91 -10.74 -3.48 -4.43
CA GLU A 91 -10.67 -4.09 -5.75
C GLU A 91 -10.78 -3.03 -6.86
N GLY A 92 -10.27 -3.33 -8.04
CA GLY A 92 -10.24 -2.41 -9.18
C GLY A 92 -9.11 -1.38 -9.13
N GLY A 93 -8.16 -1.56 -8.21
CA GLY A 93 -6.92 -0.79 -8.15
C GLY A 93 -7.07 0.67 -7.76
N SER A 94 -8.29 1.11 -7.47
CA SER A 94 -8.63 2.47 -7.09
C SER A 94 -9.15 2.48 -5.67
N LEU A 95 -8.44 3.17 -4.79
CA LEU A 95 -8.97 3.56 -3.49
C LEU A 95 -9.63 4.92 -3.64
N PRO A 96 -10.61 5.28 -2.80
CA PRO A 96 -11.18 6.61 -2.81
C PRO A 96 -10.07 7.66 -2.67
N HIS A 97 -9.78 8.33 -3.79
CA HIS A 97 -8.92 9.49 -3.82
C HIS A 97 -9.66 10.63 -3.13
N ARG A 98 -8.95 11.39 -2.30
CA ARG A 98 -9.38 12.77 -2.06
C ARG A 98 -8.76 13.55 -3.22
N ASP A 99 -9.58 14.25 -3.99
CA ASP A 99 -9.17 14.91 -5.23
C ASP A 99 -8.02 15.94 -5.06
N GLU A 100 -7.66 16.28 -3.82
CA GLU A 100 -6.65 17.27 -3.46
C GLU A 100 -5.33 16.67 -2.90
N ASP A 101 -5.23 15.36 -2.73
CA ASP A 101 -4.03 14.74 -2.14
C ASP A 101 -2.98 14.42 -3.22
N GLU A 102 -1.99 15.30 -3.43
CA GLU A 102 -0.84 15.04 -4.29
C GLU A 102 0.15 14.06 -3.60
N PRO A 103 0.64 13.01 -4.28
CA PRO A 103 1.60 12.09 -3.70
C PRO A 103 2.94 12.80 -3.44
N VAL A 104 3.47 12.67 -2.23
CA VAL A 104 4.80 13.23 -1.88
C VAL A 104 5.94 12.31 -2.30
N ALA A 105 5.66 11.02 -2.49
CA ALA A 105 6.60 10.03 -2.98
C ALA A 105 5.86 8.84 -3.58
N SER A 106 6.46 8.20 -4.59
CA SER A 106 6.01 6.93 -5.13
C SER A 106 7.18 6.08 -5.60
N VAL A 107 7.02 4.76 -5.54
CA VAL A 107 7.99 3.79 -6.05
C VAL A 107 7.27 2.61 -6.66
N GLN A 108 7.78 2.11 -7.78
CA GLN A 108 7.29 0.88 -8.42
C GLN A 108 8.33 -0.23 -8.32
N VAL A 109 7.85 -1.45 -8.13
CA VAL A 109 8.67 -2.67 -8.00
C VAL A 109 8.07 -3.76 -8.88
N GLY A 110 8.89 -4.38 -9.71
CA GLY A 110 8.50 -5.54 -10.52
C GLY A 110 8.56 -6.80 -9.68
N VAL A 111 7.52 -7.63 -9.74
CA VAL A 111 7.42 -8.88 -8.99
C VAL A 111 6.93 -9.95 -9.94
N GLU A 112 7.77 -10.94 -10.26
CA GLU A 112 7.43 -12.00 -11.22
C GLU A 112 6.90 -11.42 -12.54
N ASP A 113 5.65 -11.73 -12.90
CA ASP A 113 4.94 -11.27 -14.11
C ASP A 113 4.14 -9.97 -13.91
N GLY A 114 4.10 -9.44 -12.69
CA GLY A 114 3.33 -8.25 -12.33
C GLY A 114 4.16 -7.16 -11.68
N ARG A 115 3.47 -6.20 -11.06
CA ARG A 115 4.12 -5.12 -10.32
C ARG A 115 3.38 -4.70 -9.06
N ALA A 116 4.11 -4.01 -8.21
CA ALA A 116 3.60 -3.26 -7.09
C ALA A 116 3.96 -1.78 -7.22
N GLU A 117 3.12 -0.92 -6.71
CA GLU A 117 3.35 0.52 -6.58
C GLU A 117 3.03 0.94 -5.14
N ALA A 118 4.01 1.54 -4.45
CA ALA A 118 3.80 2.15 -3.15
C ALA A 118 3.79 3.67 -3.29
N ILE A 119 2.79 4.33 -2.70
CA ILE A 119 2.54 5.77 -2.82
C ILE A 119 2.32 6.34 -1.42
N LEU A 120 3.07 7.38 -1.08
CA LEU A 120 2.93 8.11 0.17
C LEU A 120 2.26 9.45 -0.07
N TYR A 121 1.24 9.75 0.73
CA TYR A 121 0.56 11.04 0.77
C TYR A 121 0.72 11.65 2.15
N LEU A 122 1.03 12.95 2.21
CA LEU A 122 1.00 13.73 3.44
C LEU A 122 -0.11 14.77 3.32
N PHE A 123 -1.01 14.78 4.30
CA PHE A 123 -2.12 15.70 4.34
C PHE A 123 -1.69 16.98 5.06
N SER A 124 -1.88 18.12 4.40
CA SER A 124 -1.74 19.42 5.06
C SER A 124 -2.80 19.57 6.14
N ALA A 125 -2.45 20.20 7.28
CA ALA A 125 -3.37 20.39 8.41
C ALA A 125 -4.66 21.17 8.08
N ASN A 126 -4.76 21.77 6.88
CA ASN A 126 -5.92 22.53 6.43
C ASN A 126 -6.97 21.72 5.64
N ALA A 127 -6.72 20.45 5.30
CA ALA A 127 -7.69 19.62 4.60
C ALA A 127 -8.73 19.06 5.60
N THR A 128 -9.62 19.94 6.06
CA THR A 128 -10.77 19.57 6.89
C THR A 128 -11.72 18.71 6.05
N ARG A 129 -12.10 17.54 6.59
CA ARG A 129 -13.14 16.66 6.02
C ARG A 129 -14.41 17.48 5.73
N ALA A 130 -14.81 17.57 4.46
CA ALA A 130 -16.21 17.83 4.16
C ALA A 130 -17.00 16.58 4.61
N ALA A 131 -17.93 16.80 5.53
CA ALA A 131 -18.88 15.82 6.04
C ALA A 131 -19.98 15.52 5.01
#